data_AF-A0A3C1LTG9-F1
#
_entry.id   AF-A0A3C1LTG9-F1
#
_cell.length_a   1.000
_cell.length_b   1.000
_cell.length_c   1.000
_cell.angle_alpha   90.00
_cell.angle_beta   90.00
_cell.angle_gamma   90.00
#
_symmetry.space_group_name_H-M   'P 1'
#
loop_
_entity.id
_entity.type
_entity.pdbx_description
1 polymer ?
#
loop_
_entity_poly.entity_id
_entity_poly.type
_entity_poly.pdbx_seq_one_letter_code
_entity_poly.pdbx_strand_id
1 'polypeptide(L)' 'MKKAFKMADDKRDAGLCTPSDIERWDDVQYGPDPTWQVLDVYRPKNAEGPLPVIVSIHGGGWAYGDKERYQFY' A
#
# COMPACT_ATOMS: atom_id res chain seq x y z
N MET A 1 -20.49 2.91 -10.02
CA MET A 1 -19.29 2.23 -10.56
C MET A 1 -18.17 2.14 -9.53
N LYS A 2 -17.47 3.23 -9.15
CA LYS A 2 -16.38 3.19 -8.14
C LYS A 2 -16.75 2.53 -6.80
N LYS A 3 -17.98 2.76 -6.30
CA LYS A 3 -18.50 2.11 -5.08
C LYS A 3 -18.59 0.59 -5.20
N ALA A 4 -18.99 0.06 -6.36
CA ALA A 4 -19.11 -1.38 -6.57
C ALA A 4 -17.73 -2.05 -6.62
N PHE A 5 -16.75 -1.41 -7.26
CA PHE A 5 -15.35 -1.88 -7.24
C PHE A 5 -14.80 -1.90 -5.81
N LYS A 6 -15.02 -0.82 -5.04
CA LYS A 6 -14.63 -0.79 -3.62
C LYS A 6 -15.23 -1.93 -2.82
N MET A 7 -16.53 -2.19 -2.94
CA MET A 7 -17.15 -3.29 -2.20
C MET A 7 -16.59 -4.66 -2.61
N ALA A 8 -16.25 -4.85 -3.88
CA ALA A 8 -15.64 -6.09 -4.36
C ALA A 8 -14.21 -6.27 -3.82
N ASP A 9 -13.41 -5.21 -3.86
CA ASP A 9 -12.04 -5.21 -3.33
C ASP A 9 -12.03 -5.43 -1.81
N ASP A 10 -12.86 -4.70 -1.06
CA ASP A 10 -13.01 -4.86 0.39
C ASP A 10 -13.42 -6.31 0.76
N LYS A 11 -14.28 -6.94 -0.05
CA LYS A 11 -14.69 -8.34 0.16
C LYS A 11 -13.55 -9.32 -0.14
N ARG A 12 -12.78 -9.07 -1.19
CA ARG A 12 -11.67 -9.93 -1.60
C ARG A 12 -10.53 -9.90 -0.58
N ASP A 13 -10.20 -8.70 -0.08
CA ASP A 13 -9.07 -8.48 0.81
C ASP A 13 -9.44 -8.64 2.30
N ALA A 14 -10.69 -9.01 2.59
CA ALA A 14 -11.19 -9.21 3.94
C ALA A 14 -10.35 -10.25 4.71
N GLY A 15 -9.77 -9.81 5.83
CA GLY A 15 -8.97 -10.66 6.72
C GLY A 15 -7.48 -10.71 6.36
N LEU A 16 -7.05 -10.08 5.27
CA LEU A 16 -5.64 -9.86 5.03
C LEU A 16 -5.09 -8.84 6.03
N CYS A 17 -3.89 -9.12 6.52
CA CYS A 17 -3.16 -8.24 7.43
C CYS A 17 -1.68 -8.26 7.07
N THR A 18 -0.96 -7.22 7.48
CA THR A 18 0.49 -7.17 7.36
C THR A 18 1.11 -8.36 8.13
N PRO A 19 1.97 -9.18 7.51
CA PRO A 19 2.65 -10.26 8.20
C PRO A 19 3.45 -9.76 9.41
N SER A 20 3.49 -10.55 10.49
CA SER A 20 4.07 -10.12 11.78
C SER A 20 5.57 -9.85 11.74
N ASP A 21 6.28 -10.41 10.78
CA ASP A 21 7.71 -10.27 10.54
C ASP A 21 8.05 -9.04 9.67
N ILE A 22 7.04 -8.31 9.19
CA ILE A 22 7.18 -7.06 8.46
C ILE A 22 6.97 -5.87 9.39
N GLU A 23 7.87 -4.91 9.30
CA GLU A 23 7.70 -3.55 9.81
C GLU A 23 7.16 -2.68 8.67
N ARG A 24 6.09 -1.94 8.97
CA ARG A 24 5.42 -1.04 8.03
C ARG A 24 5.48 0.37 8.59
N TRP A 25 5.91 1.32 7.75
CA TRP A 25 5.76 2.74 8.03
C TRP A 25 4.72 3.31 7.09
N ASP A 26 3.67 3.86 7.66
CA ASP A 26 2.55 4.41 6.91
C ASP A 26 2.71 5.90 6.66
N ASP A 27 2.14 6.36 5.55
CA ASP A 27 1.94 7.78 5.23
C ASP A 27 3.24 8.59 5.17
N VAL A 28 4.32 7.97 4.68
CA VAL A 28 5.60 8.66 4.46
C VAL A 28 5.43 9.68 3.34
N GLN A 29 5.38 10.96 3.71
CA GLN A 29 5.19 12.06 2.76
C GLN A 29 6.44 12.31 1.92
N TYR A 30 6.26 12.38 0.60
CA TYR A 30 7.35 12.62 -0.37
C TYR A 30 7.17 13.89 -1.21
N GLY A 31 6.08 14.63 -1.01
CA GLY A 31 5.81 15.86 -1.75
C GLY A 31 4.88 16.83 -0.98
N PRO A 32 4.59 18.01 -1.55
CA PRO A 32 3.77 19.04 -0.89
C PRO A 32 2.33 18.63 -0.57
N ASP A 33 1.73 17.63 -1.25
CA ASP A 33 0.37 17.17 -1.00
C ASP A 33 0.36 16.05 0.07
N PRO A 34 -0.12 16.31 1.29
CA PRO A 34 -0.09 15.33 2.38
C PRO A 34 -1.14 14.21 2.21
N THR A 35 -2.03 14.31 1.23
CA THR A 35 -3.07 13.30 0.97
C THR A 35 -2.64 12.32 -0.11
N TRP A 36 -2.10 12.83 -1.21
CA TRP A 36 -1.80 12.03 -2.41
C TRP A 36 -0.32 11.76 -2.61
N GLN A 37 0.56 12.53 -1.97
CA GLN A 37 2.00 12.37 -2.09
C GLN A 37 2.59 11.73 -0.83
N VAL A 38 1.99 10.60 -0.48
CA VAL A 38 2.39 9.71 0.62
C VAL A 38 2.59 8.29 0.09
N LEU A 39 3.51 7.55 0.70
CA LEU A 39 3.75 6.14 0.41
C LEU A 39 3.90 5.34 1.70
N ASP A 40 3.77 4.03 1.60
CA ASP A 40 4.07 3.11 2.69
C ASP A 40 5.36 2.36 2.39
N VAL A 41 6.15 2.13 3.43
CA VAL A 41 7.39 1.36 3.34
C VAL A 41 7.22 0.06 4.11
N TYR A 42 7.52 -1.06 3.46
CA TYR A 42 7.48 -2.40 4.03
C TYR A 42 8.89 -2.95 4.12
N ARG A 43 9.30 -3.42 5.30
CA ARG A 43 10.64 -3.98 5.50
C ARG A 43 10.60 -5.20 6.43
N PRO A 44 11.31 -6.29 6.13
CA PRO A 44 11.49 -7.37 7.08
C PRO A 44 12.21 -6.90 8.35
N LYS A 45 11.67 -7.23 9.53
CA LYS A 45 12.22 -6.81 10.84
C LYS A 45 13.65 -7.28 11.07
N ASN A 46 13.97 -8.49 10.61
CA ASN A 46 15.26 -9.14 10.88
C ASN A 46 16.30 -8.93 9.77
N ALA A 47 16.00 -8.10 8.76
CA ALA A 47 16.99 -7.79 7.73
C ALA A 47 17.99 -6.75 8.24
N GLU A 48 19.26 -6.92 7.89
CA GLU A 48 20.33 -5.97 8.20
C GLU A 48 20.86 -5.29 6.93
N GLY A 49 21.28 -4.04 7.07
CA GLY A 49 21.83 -3.25 5.96
C GLY A 49 20.82 -2.90 4.86
N PRO A 50 21.31 -2.37 3.72
CA PRO A 50 20.49 -2.04 2.57
C PRO A 50 19.96 -3.30 1.87
N LEU A 51 18.70 -3.24 1.43
CA LEU A 51 18.05 -4.29 0.63
C LEU A 51 17.79 -3.78 -0.79
N PRO A 52 17.71 -4.65 -1.81
CA PRO A 52 17.09 -4.31 -3.08
C PRO A 52 15.68 -3.75 -2.85
N VAL A 53 15.35 -2.66 -3.55
CA VAL A 53 14.08 -1.95 -3.39
C VAL A 53 13.12 -2.32 -4.52
N ILE A 54 11.89 -2.64 -4.15
CA ILE A 54 10.75 -2.76 -5.07
C ILE A 54 9.89 -1.50 -4.90
N VAL A 55 9.52 -0.88 -6.01
CA VAL A 55 8.55 0.22 -6.04
C VAL A 55 7.28 -0.32 -6.68
N SER A 56 6.23 -0.51 -5.88
CA SER A 56 4.90 -0.92 -6.35
C SER A 56 4.08 0.32 -6.67
N ILE A 57 3.54 0.40 -7.89
CA ILE A 57 2.67 1.48 -8.36
C ILE A 57 1.31 0.87 -8.68
N HIS A 58 0.29 1.24 -7.91
CA HIS A 58 -1.02 0.65 -8.08
C HIS A 58 -1.71 1.04 -9.40
N GLY A 59 -2.61 0.17 -9.86
CA GLY A 59 -3.43 0.40 -11.04
C GLY A 59 -4.70 1.20 -10.74
N GLY A 60 -5.76 0.93 -11.51
CA GLY A 60 -7.06 1.60 -11.37
C GLY A 60 -7.33 2.70 -12.40
N GLY A 61 -6.55 2.71 -13.49
CA GLY A 61 -6.82 3.51 -14.69
C GLY A 61 -6.89 5.02 -14.42
N TRP A 62 -6.08 5.51 -13.48
CA TRP A 62 -6.04 6.91 -13.04
C TRP A 62 -7.35 7.46 -12.45
N ALA A 63 -8.35 6.61 -12.22
CA ALA A 63 -9.67 7.00 -11.76
C ALA A 63 -10.06 6.37 -10.42
N TYR A 64 -9.32 5.37 -9.96
CA TYR A 64 -9.64 4.55 -8.81
C TYR A 64 -8.37 3.96 -8.19
N GLY A 65 -8.41 3.63 -6.90
CA GLY A 65 -7.25 3.09 -6.18
C GLY A 65 -6.58 4.12 -5.29
N ASP A 66 -5.98 3.62 -4.21
CA ASP A 66 -5.11 4.32 -3.27
C ASP A 66 -4.15 3.27 -2.68
N LYS A 67 -3.12 3.73 -1.95
CA LYS A 67 -2.12 2.83 -1.35
C LYS A 67 -2.74 1.82 -0.38
N GLU A 68 -3.78 2.20 0.35
CA GLU A 68 -4.46 1.31 1.29
C GLU A 68 -5.15 0.15 0.59
N ARG A 69 -5.79 0.40 -0.54
CA ARG A 69 -6.48 -0.67 -1.27
C ARG A 69 -5.54 -1.67 -1.90
N TYR A 70 -4.35 -1.22 -2.27
CA TYR A 70 -3.35 -2.05 -2.93
C TYR A 70 -2.24 -2.50 -1.98
N GLN A 71 -2.42 -2.37 -0.66
CA GLN A 71 -1.41 -2.72 0.36
C GLN A 71 -1.02 -4.21 0.39
N PHE A 72 -1.78 -5.08 -0.27
CA PHE A 72 -1.56 -6.53 -0.30
C PHE A 72 -1.04 -7.06 -1.66
N TYR A 73 -0.59 -6.17 -2.56
CA TYR A 73 -0.12 -6.47 -3.93
C TYR A 73 1.34 -6.06 -4.12
#